data_AF-A0A9X4R2K8-F1
#
_entry.id   AF-A0A9X4R2K8-F1
#
_cell.length_a   1.000
_cell.length_b   1.000
_cell.length_c   1.000
_cell.angle_alpha   90.00
_cell.angle_beta   90.00
_cell.angle_gamma   90.00
#
_symmetry.space_group_name_H-M   'P 1'
#
loop_
_entity.id
_entity.type
_entity.pdbx_description
1 polymer ?
#
loop_
_entity_poly.entity_id
_entity_poly.type
_entity_poly.pdbx_seq_one_letter_code
_entity_poly.pdbx_strand_id
1 'polypeptide(L)'
;MATDLPKIGQPATQALNDIGVTTLEEVAQYDRTALLGLHGIGPKAIELLHEALTDIDLNFKNEIESDLPFKLTGDLNCDNAPKRRLMLDFLIDSILVDKAQLFEAVTEDFIWDVPGAFELHGFEAFYNELKEHKFDIASLEVAHNITHGKVGAIHGTQIAQNGDLVYFADFFEFESHSKNAKVKKITSYVIMNEGES
;
A
#
# COMPACT_ATOMS: atom_id res chain seq x y z
N MET A 1 -21.76 2.66 1.15
CA MET A 1 -22.92 1.88 0.68
C MET A 1 -22.44 0.44 0.57
N ALA A 2 -23.31 -0.55 0.76
CA ALA A 2 -22.91 -1.95 0.60
C ALA A 2 -23.04 -2.32 -0.88
N THR A 3 -21.99 -2.87 -1.47
CA THR A 3 -21.99 -3.31 -2.87
C THR A 3 -22.24 -4.82 -2.92
N ASP A 4 -23.24 -5.23 -3.70
CA ASP A 4 -23.61 -6.64 -3.83
C ASP A 4 -22.49 -7.48 -4.46
N LEU A 5 -22.44 -8.77 -4.08
CA LEU A 5 -21.49 -9.71 -4.69
C LEU A 5 -21.78 -9.95 -6.19
N PRO A 6 -20.75 -10.15 -7.02
CA PRO A 6 -20.92 -10.50 -8.42
C PRO A 6 -21.59 -11.87 -8.57
N LYS A 7 -22.07 -12.15 -9.78
CA LYS A 7 -22.62 -13.48 -10.12
C LYS A 7 -21.51 -14.54 -10.13
N ILE A 8 -21.34 -15.22 -9.01
CA ILE A 8 -20.47 -16.39 -8.85
C ILE A 8 -21.30 -17.68 -8.76
N GLY A 9 -20.64 -18.84 -8.83
CA GLY A 9 -21.32 -20.13 -8.72
C GLY A 9 -21.99 -20.33 -7.36
N GLN A 10 -23.12 -21.04 -7.33
CA GLN A 10 -23.89 -21.31 -6.10
C GLN A 10 -23.05 -21.85 -4.92
N PRO A 11 -22.06 -22.75 -5.12
CA PRO A 11 -21.20 -23.20 -4.02
C PRO A 11 -20.37 -22.07 -3.40
N ALA A 12 -19.86 -21.14 -4.23
CA ALA A 12 -19.05 -20.03 -3.75
C ALA A 12 -19.91 -18.96 -3.04
N THR A 13 -21.11 -18.68 -3.57
CA THR A 13 -22.09 -17.80 -2.90
C THR A 13 -22.46 -18.34 -1.53
N GLN A 14 -22.72 -19.65 -1.42
CA GLN A 14 -23.05 -20.26 -0.14
C GLN A 14 -21.87 -20.20 0.84
N ALA A 15 -20.66 -20.51 0.37
CA ALA A 15 -19.47 -20.47 1.21
C ALA A 15 -19.19 -19.07 1.79
N LEU A 16 -19.38 -18.00 1.01
CA LEU A 16 -19.28 -16.62 1.51
C LEU A 16 -20.38 -16.30 2.52
N ASN A 17 -21.64 -16.66 2.23
CA ASN A 17 -22.74 -16.46 3.15
C ASN A 17 -22.54 -17.21 4.48
N ASP A 18 -21.98 -18.41 4.45
CA ASP A 18 -21.72 -19.24 5.64
C ASP A 18 -20.72 -18.59 6.60
N ILE A 19 -19.79 -17.77 6.08
CA ILE A 19 -18.87 -16.96 6.88
C ILE A 19 -19.38 -15.52 7.11
N GLY A 20 -20.62 -15.24 6.73
CA GLY A 20 -21.27 -13.93 6.90
C GLY A 20 -20.82 -12.85 5.93
N VAL A 21 -20.14 -13.20 4.83
CA VAL A 21 -19.70 -12.28 3.79
C VAL A 21 -20.78 -12.18 2.71
N THR A 22 -21.39 -11.01 2.61
CA THR A 22 -22.54 -10.75 1.72
C THR A 22 -22.30 -9.58 0.76
N THR A 23 -21.19 -8.85 0.92
CA THR A 23 -20.87 -7.63 0.16
C THR A 23 -19.41 -7.64 -0.31
N LEU A 24 -19.10 -6.87 -1.35
CA LEU A 24 -17.72 -6.72 -1.85
C LEU A 24 -16.80 -6.08 -0.81
N GLU A 25 -17.29 -5.12 -0.03
CA GLU A 25 -16.50 -4.49 1.03
C GLU A 25 -16.10 -5.50 2.13
N GLU A 26 -16.92 -6.51 2.39
CA GLU A 26 -16.60 -7.61 3.30
C GLU A 26 -15.61 -8.59 2.66
N VAL A 27 -15.74 -8.88 1.36
CA VAL A 27 -14.77 -9.71 0.61
C VAL A 27 -13.37 -9.10 0.66
N ALA A 28 -13.26 -7.78 0.50
CA ALA A 28 -11.99 -7.05 0.53
C ALA A 28 -11.19 -7.23 1.84
N GLN A 29 -11.85 -7.68 2.93
CA GLN A 29 -11.19 -7.96 4.20
C GLN A 29 -10.44 -9.30 4.23
N TYR A 30 -10.58 -10.12 3.19
CA TYR A 30 -9.95 -11.43 3.08
C TYR A 30 -8.89 -11.44 1.98
N ASP A 31 -7.82 -12.20 2.20
CA ASP A 31 -6.85 -12.46 1.16
C ASP A 31 -7.35 -13.57 0.22
N ARG A 32 -6.79 -13.63 -0.99
CA ARG A 32 -7.18 -14.63 -2.00
C ARG A 32 -7.04 -16.06 -1.49
N THR A 33 -5.96 -16.34 -0.75
CA THR A 33 -5.63 -17.69 -0.30
C THR A 33 -6.58 -18.17 0.78
N ALA A 34 -7.01 -17.29 1.68
CA ALA A 34 -8.00 -17.54 2.71
C ALA A 34 -9.34 -17.91 2.08
N LEU A 35 -9.80 -17.14 1.08
CA LEU A 35 -11.04 -17.45 0.37
C LEU A 35 -10.92 -18.74 -0.47
N LEU A 36 -9.79 -18.96 -1.15
CA LEU A 36 -9.51 -20.23 -1.86
C LEU A 36 -9.47 -21.45 -0.93
N GLY A 37 -9.12 -21.26 0.34
CA GLY A 37 -9.15 -22.30 1.36
C GLY A 37 -10.56 -22.74 1.74
N LEU A 38 -11.59 -21.94 1.44
CA LEU A 38 -12.97 -22.27 1.78
C LEU A 38 -13.55 -23.28 0.79
N HIS A 39 -14.16 -24.33 1.34
CA HIS A 39 -14.81 -25.36 0.54
C HIS A 39 -15.93 -24.76 -0.32
N GLY A 40 -15.84 -24.91 -1.64
CA GLY A 40 -16.83 -24.38 -2.58
C GLY A 40 -16.39 -23.11 -3.33
N ILE A 41 -15.30 -22.45 -2.89
CA ILE A 41 -14.72 -21.30 -3.59
C ILE A 41 -13.55 -21.79 -4.48
N GLY A 42 -13.74 -21.72 -5.79
CA GLY A 42 -12.72 -22.08 -6.77
C GLY A 42 -12.00 -20.85 -7.37
N PRO A 43 -10.90 -21.05 -8.12
CA PRO A 43 -10.15 -19.97 -8.77
C PRO A 43 -11.04 -19.04 -9.61
N LYS A 44 -12.05 -19.60 -10.29
CA LYS A 44 -12.97 -18.78 -11.10
C LYS A 44 -13.84 -17.83 -10.29
N ALA A 45 -14.23 -18.21 -9.07
CA ALA A 45 -14.97 -17.32 -8.18
C ALA A 45 -14.08 -16.18 -7.70
N ILE A 46 -12.81 -16.46 -7.38
CA ILE A 46 -11.83 -15.44 -7.01
C ILE A 46 -11.57 -14.45 -8.14
N GLU A 47 -11.43 -14.91 -9.39
CA GLU A 47 -11.26 -14.01 -10.55
C GLU A 47 -12.42 -13.02 -10.68
N LEU A 48 -13.66 -13.49 -10.54
CA LEU A 48 -14.85 -12.65 -10.65
C LEU A 48 -15.00 -11.69 -9.47
N LEU A 49 -14.62 -12.13 -8.27
CA LEU A 49 -14.58 -11.28 -7.09
C LEU A 49 -13.51 -10.20 -7.24
N HIS A 50 -12.33 -10.52 -7.78
CA HIS A 50 -11.29 -9.55 -8.06
C HIS A 50 -11.76 -8.48 -9.05
N GLU A 51 -12.29 -8.89 -10.20
CA GLU A 51 -12.79 -7.96 -11.22
C GLU A 51 -13.83 -6.99 -10.63
N ALA A 52 -14.78 -7.52 -9.86
CA ALA A 52 -15.80 -6.72 -9.21
C ALA A 52 -15.25 -5.80 -8.10
N LEU A 53 -14.21 -6.23 -7.36
CA LEU A 53 -13.51 -5.37 -6.40
C LEU A 53 -12.79 -4.22 -7.12
N THR A 54 -12.07 -4.51 -8.19
CA THR A 54 -11.33 -3.49 -8.95
C THR A 54 -12.25 -2.47 -9.63
N ASP A 55 -13.44 -2.88 -10.06
CA ASP A 55 -14.46 -1.98 -10.63
C ASP A 55 -14.95 -0.91 -9.62
N ILE A 56 -14.74 -1.13 -8.32
CA ILE A 56 -15.09 -0.20 -7.23
C ILE A 56 -13.86 0.28 -6.45
N ASP A 57 -12.67 0.21 -7.06
CA ASP A 57 -11.39 0.63 -6.49
C ASP A 57 -11.04 -0.07 -5.16
N LEU A 58 -11.45 -1.34 -5.01
CA LEU A 58 -11.06 -2.23 -3.92
C LEU A 58 -10.16 -3.38 -4.43
N ASN A 59 -9.49 -4.06 -3.50
CA ASN A 59 -8.67 -5.25 -3.75
C ASN A 59 -8.86 -6.27 -2.61
N PHE A 60 -8.43 -7.51 -2.81
CA PHE A 60 -8.32 -8.45 -1.69
C PHE A 60 -7.29 -7.97 -0.68
N LYS A 61 -7.44 -8.42 0.57
CA LYS A 61 -6.44 -8.16 1.60
C LYS A 61 -5.08 -8.72 1.14
N ASN A 62 -4.04 -7.90 1.28
CA ASN A 62 -2.65 -8.23 0.97
C ASN A 62 -2.36 -8.62 -0.49
N GLU A 63 -3.27 -8.38 -1.44
CA GLU A 63 -3.11 -8.76 -2.85
C GLU A 63 -1.92 -8.07 -3.54
N ILE A 64 -1.65 -6.82 -3.17
CA ILE A 64 -0.52 -6.06 -3.69
C ILE A 64 0.79 -6.83 -3.44
N GLU A 65 0.92 -7.61 -2.36
CA GLU A 65 2.16 -8.30 -1.99
C GLU A 65 2.57 -9.41 -2.98
N SER A 66 1.65 -9.96 -3.77
CA SER A 66 1.92 -11.13 -4.63
C SER A 66 2.51 -10.83 -6.01
N ASP A 67 2.36 -9.60 -6.52
CA ASP A 67 2.83 -9.19 -7.86
C ASP A 67 4.00 -8.18 -7.84
N LEU A 68 4.58 -7.93 -6.67
CA LEU A 68 5.71 -7.00 -6.55
C LEU A 68 7.00 -7.58 -7.15
N PRO A 69 7.82 -6.76 -7.83
CA PRO A 69 9.13 -7.19 -8.34
C PRO A 69 10.18 -7.35 -7.23
N PHE A 70 9.81 -7.15 -5.97
CA PHE A 70 10.66 -7.27 -4.79
C PHE A 70 9.91 -7.95 -3.65
N LYS A 71 10.66 -8.53 -2.72
CA LYS A 71 10.07 -9.18 -1.54
C LYS A 71 9.59 -8.14 -0.53
N LEU A 72 8.30 -8.14 -0.21
CA LEU A 72 7.70 -7.30 0.83
C LEU A 72 7.45 -8.11 2.11
N THR A 73 7.87 -7.60 3.26
CA THR A 73 7.68 -8.26 4.58
C THR A 73 7.45 -7.25 5.70
N GLY A 74 6.98 -7.71 6.86
CA GLY A 74 6.91 -6.91 8.09
C GLY A 74 5.49 -6.58 8.56
N ASP A 75 5.30 -5.39 9.15
CA ASP A 75 4.02 -4.85 9.62
C ASP A 75 3.16 -4.35 8.46
N LEU A 76 2.62 -5.29 7.69
CA LEU A 76 1.80 -5.05 6.50
C LEU A 76 0.29 -5.02 6.82
N ASN A 77 -0.09 -5.44 8.03
CA ASN A 77 -1.49 -5.56 8.43
C ASN A 77 -2.16 -4.19 8.56
N CYS A 78 -3.11 -3.90 7.68
CA CYS A 78 -3.85 -2.63 7.66
C CYS A 78 -5.32 -2.75 8.10
N ASP A 79 -5.63 -3.66 9.03
CA ASP A 79 -7.00 -3.94 9.48
C ASP A 79 -7.77 -2.65 9.86
N ASN A 80 -8.76 -2.29 9.03
CA ASN A 80 -9.62 -1.10 9.20
C ASN A 80 -8.86 0.22 9.46
N ALA A 81 -7.63 0.35 8.96
CA ALA A 81 -6.80 1.55 9.12
C ALA A 81 -6.40 2.14 7.75
N PRO A 82 -7.30 2.88 7.08
CA PRO A 82 -7.08 3.37 5.71
C PRO A 82 -5.81 4.20 5.53
N LYS A 83 -5.40 4.95 6.55
CA LYS A 83 -4.15 5.72 6.51
C LYS A 83 -2.88 4.85 6.56
N ARG A 84 -2.90 3.75 7.32
CA ARG A 84 -1.78 2.78 7.34
C ARG A 84 -1.62 2.14 5.96
N ARG A 85 -2.75 1.84 5.33
CA ARG A 85 -2.78 1.33 3.96
C ARG A 85 -2.21 2.36 2.98
N LEU A 86 -2.69 3.61 3.03
CA LEU A 86 -2.18 4.68 2.16
C LEU A 86 -0.66 4.88 2.30
N MET A 87 -0.10 4.85 3.51
CA MET A 87 1.35 5.01 3.71
C MET A 87 2.15 3.82 3.14
N LEU A 88 1.64 2.60 3.30
CA LEU A 88 2.28 1.41 2.74
C LEU A 88 2.23 1.43 1.20
N ASP A 89 1.06 1.73 0.64
CA ASP A 89 0.85 1.83 -0.81
C ASP A 89 1.73 2.96 -1.38
N PHE A 90 1.80 4.13 -0.73
CA PHE A 90 2.68 5.22 -1.12
C PHE A 90 4.16 4.80 -1.18
N LEU A 91 4.63 4.03 -0.20
CA LEU A 91 6.00 3.52 -0.18
C LEU A 91 6.26 2.56 -1.35
N ILE A 92 5.33 1.64 -1.60
CA ILE A 92 5.40 0.68 -2.72
C ILE A 92 5.37 1.42 -4.06
N ASP A 93 4.42 2.34 -4.24
CA ASP A 93 4.24 3.12 -5.46
C ASP A 93 5.44 4.03 -5.71
N SER A 94 6.10 4.52 -4.64
CA SER A 94 7.37 5.26 -4.75
C SER A 94 8.49 4.41 -5.32
N ILE A 95 8.61 3.15 -4.88
CA ILE A 95 9.60 2.20 -5.42
C ILE A 95 9.28 1.83 -6.88
N LEU A 96 8.00 1.61 -7.19
CA LEU A 96 7.56 1.29 -8.54
C LEU A 96 7.62 2.49 -9.49
N VAL A 97 7.62 3.71 -8.93
CA VAL A 97 7.48 4.99 -9.63
C VAL A 97 6.14 5.06 -10.36
N ASP A 98 5.06 4.66 -9.69
CA ASP A 98 3.70 4.74 -10.22
C ASP A 98 3.17 6.18 -10.09
N LYS A 99 3.30 6.93 -11.19
CA LYS A 99 2.88 8.35 -11.22
C LYS A 99 1.41 8.54 -10.87
N ALA A 100 0.53 7.65 -11.32
CA ALA A 100 -0.92 7.86 -11.18
C ALA A 100 -1.35 7.69 -9.73
N GLN A 101 -0.90 6.61 -9.09
CA GLN A 101 -1.23 6.32 -7.69
C GLN A 101 -0.61 7.34 -6.74
N LEU A 102 0.65 7.72 -6.96
CA LEU A 102 1.33 8.74 -6.15
C LEU A 102 0.64 10.11 -6.27
N PHE A 103 0.19 10.48 -7.46
CA PHE A 103 -0.52 11.75 -7.68
C PHE A 103 -1.82 11.79 -6.89
N GLU A 104 -2.57 10.68 -6.86
CA GLU A 104 -3.82 10.61 -6.13
C GLU A 104 -3.63 10.60 -4.60
N ALA A 105 -2.51 10.10 -4.11
CA ALA A 105 -2.21 9.99 -2.69
C ALA A 105 -1.91 11.34 -2.00
N VAL A 106 -1.48 12.36 -2.74
CA VAL A 106 -0.98 13.63 -2.18
C VAL A 106 -1.86 14.84 -2.50
N THR A 107 -1.73 15.92 -1.73
CA THR A 107 -2.40 17.20 -2.02
C THR A 107 -1.68 18.00 -3.11
N GLU A 108 -2.37 18.98 -3.70
CA GLU A 108 -1.74 19.90 -4.67
C GLU A 108 -0.56 20.68 -4.06
N ASP A 109 -0.68 21.04 -2.78
CA ASP A 109 0.33 21.75 -1.99
C ASP A 109 1.26 20.79 -1.21
N PHE A 110 1.48 19.58 -1.74
CA PHE A 110 2.32 18.55 -1.12
C PHE A 110 3.77 19.01 -0.90
N ILE A 111 4.35 18.62 0.23
CA ILE A 111 5.75 18.90 0.58
C ILE A 111 6.48 17.59 0.88
N TRP A 112 7.66 17.40 0.30
CA TRP A 112 8.60 16.36 0.70
C TRP A 112 9.87 16.98 1.28
N ASP A 113 10.18 16.65 2.52
CA ASP A 113 11.27 17.23 3.30
C ASP A 113 12.25 16.13 3.71
N VAL A 114 13.51 16.26 3.32
CA VAL A 114 14.61 15.40 3.77
C VAL A 114 15.56 16.29 4.57
N PRO A 115 15.44 16.31 5.90
CA PRO A 115 16.17 17.25 6.74
C PRO A 115 17.68 17.16 6.54
N GLY A 116 18.31 18.29 6.24
CA GLY A 116 19.75 18.38 5.96
C GLY A 116 20.13 18.11 4.50
N ALA A 117 19.19 17.75 3.63
CA ALA A 117 19.42 17.58 2.19
C ALA A 117 18.58 18.56 1.36
N PHE A 118 17.25 18.44 1.37
CA PHE A 118 16.36 19.26 0.54
C PHE A 118 14.94 19.35 1.08
N GLU A 119 14.18 20.31 0.55
CA GLU A 119 12.73 20.38 0.67
C GLU A 119 12.12 20.67 -0.71
N LEU A 120 11.21 19.81 -1.16
CA LEU A 120 10.54 19.88 -2.46
C LEU A 120 9.06 20.23 -2.27
N HIS A 121 8.55 21.07 -3.17
CA HIS A 121 7.18 21.59 -3.14
C HIS A 121 6.43 21.19 -4.41
N GLY A 122 5.26 20.60 -4.22
CA GLY A 122 4.38 20.11 -5.28
C GLY A 122 4.76 18.72 -5.81
N PHE A 123 3.77 18.04 -6.35
CA PHE A 123 3.91 16.66 -6.82
C PHE A 123 4.98 16.46 -7.91
N GLU A 124 5.05 17.35 -8.90
CA GLU A 124 6.00 17.18 -10.01
C GLU A 124 7.46 17.27 -9.55
N ALA A 125 7.77 18.12 -8.56
CA ALA A 125 9.12 18.20 -8.00
C ALA A 125 9.49 16.90 -7.28
N PHE A 126 8.61 16.40 -6.42
CA PHE A 126 8.74 15.10 -5.76
C PHE A 126 8.93 13.95 -6.77
N TYR A 127 8.07 13.88 -7.78
CA TYR A 127 8.07 12.77 -8.74
C TYR A 127 9.33 12.75 -9.61
N ASN A 128 9.82 13.93 -10.02
CA ASN A 128 11.05 14.02 -10.80
C ASN A 128 12.28 13.56 -9.99
N GLU A 129 12.40 13.99 -8.73
CA GLU A 129 13.46 13.54 -7.81
C GLU A 129 13.41 12.01 -7.63
N LEU A 130 12.22 11.48 -7.31
CA LEU A 130 11.99 10.03 -7.16
C LEU A 130 12.43 9.24 -8.41
N LYS A 131 12.07 9.75 -9.60
CA LYS A 131 12.38 9.10 -10.87
C LYS A 131 13.87 9.15 -11.22
N GLU A 132 14.52 10.29 -10.99
CA GLU A 132 15.96 10.46 -11.23
C GLU A 132 16.80 9.56 -10.32
N HIS A 133 16.30 9.31 -9.11
CA HIS A 133 16.94 8.47 -8.11
C HIS A 133 16.29 7.09 -7.96
N LYS A 134 15.62 6.59 -9.01
CA LYS A 134 15.07 5.23 -9.00
C LYS A 134 16.19 4.21 -8.85
N PHE A 135 16.05 3.31 -7.87
CA PHE A 135 16.94 2.16 -7.71
C PHE A 135 16.12 0.88 -7.55
N ASP A 136 16.66 -0.22 -8.06
CA ASP A 136 16.01 -1.52 -8.00
C ASP A 136 16.27 -2.18 -6.65
N ILE A 137 15.19 -2.43 -5.90
CA ILE A 137 15.27 -3.13 -4.62
C ILE A 137 15.04 -4.63 -4.79
N ALA A 138 15.72 -5.43 -3.98
CA ALA A 138 15.47 -6.86 -3.81
C ALA A 138 14.40 -7.12 -2.74
N SER A 139 14.39 -6.32 -1.67
CA SER A 139 13.39 -6.47 -0.61
C SER A 139 13.11 -5.18 0.13
N LEU A 140 11.88 -5.08 0.63
CA LEU A 140 11.40 -4.08 1.56
C LEU A 140 10.86 -4.78 2.81
N GLU A 141 11.39 -4.41 3.98
CA GLU A 141 10.86 -4.79 5.28
C GLU A 141 10.26 -3.55 5.96
N VAL A 142 8.98 -3.61 6.31
CA VAL A 142 8.30 -2.59 7.11
C VAL A 142 8.35 -3.00 8.57
N ALA A 143 9.16 -2.32 9.38
CA ALA A 143 9.30 -2.67 10.80
C ALA A 143 8.07 -2.24 11.61
N HIS A 144 7.59 -1.00 11.40
CA HIS A 144 6.36 -0.51 11.99
C HIS A 144 5.65 0.43 11.02
N ASN A 145 4.32 0.38 11.03
CA ASN A 145 3.44 1.28 10.31
C ASN A 145 2.36 1.76 11.28
N ILE A 146 2.39 3.03 11.70
CA ILE A 146 1.51 3.56 12.76
C ILE A 146 0.85 4.87 12.36
N THR A 147 -0.38 5.10 12.84
CA THR A 147 -1.12 6.33 12.55
C THR A 147 -1.90 6.81 13.77
N HIS A 148 -1.98 8.13 13.96
CA HIS A 148 -2.85 8.76 14.96
C HIS A 148 -3.37 10.12 14.46
N GLY A 149 -4.68 10.26 14.32
CA GLY A 149 -5.30 11.52 13.90
C GLY A 149 -4.82 11.98 12.52
N LYS A 150 -4.08 13.09 12.44
CA LYS A 150 -3.52 13.66 11.21
C LYS A 150 -2.06 13.27 10.95
N VAL A 151 -1.47 12.41 11.77
CA VAL A 151 -0.06 12.02 11.63
C VAL A 151 0.08 10.51 11.46
N GLY A 152 1.12 10.11 10.75
CA GLY A 152 1.53 8.72 10.63
C GLY A 152 3.04 8.59 10.53
N ALA A 153 3.55 7.41 10.80
CA ALA A 153 4.95 7.08 10.64
C ALA A 153 5.08 5.65 10.12
N ILE A 154 5.97 5.45 9.17
CA ILE A 154 6.36 4.14 8.66
C ILE A 154 7.89 4.09 8.58
N HIS A 155 8.48 2.99 9.04
CA HIS A 155 9.92 2.84 8.99
C HIS A 155 10.30 1.39 8.77
N GLY A 156 11.53 1.18 8.32
CA GLY A 156 12.03 -0.14 8.05
C GLY A 156 13.33 -0.11 7.26
N THR A 157 13.50 -1.16 6.45
CA THR A 157 14.74 -1.43 5.76
C THR A 157 14.47 -1.79 4.32
N GLN A 158 15.28 -1.25 3.42
CA GLN A 158 15.31 -1.61 2.01
C GLN A 158 16.68 -2.22 1.69
N ILE A 159 16.67 -3.29 0.88
CA ILE A 159 17.88 -3.92 0.37
C ILE A 159 17.85 -3.78 -1.14
N ALA A 160 18.83 -3.10 -1.71
CA ALA A 160 19.00 -2.96 -3.16
C ALA A 160 19.41 -4.30 -3.80
N GLN A 161 19.21 -4.47 -5.11
CA GLN A 161 19.63 -5.70 -5.81
C GLN A 161 21.13 -5.98 -5.73
N ASN A 162 21.94 -4.93 -5.59
CA ASN A 162 23.39 -5.04 -5.40
C ASN A 162 23.80 -5.37 -3.95
N GLY A 163 22.85 -5.43 -3.01
CA GLY A 163 23.07 -5.73 -1.60
C GLY A 163 23.18 -4.51 -0.69
N ASP A 164 23.14 -3.29 -1.22
CA ASP A 164 23.22 -2.08 -0.40
C ASP A 164 22.02 -1.98 0.54
N LEU A 165 22.30 -1.59 1.78
CA LEU A 165 21.33 -1.52 2.86
C LEU A 165 20.94 -0.08 3.15
N VAL A 166 19.64 0.19 3.11
CA VAL A 166 19.06 1.49 3.41
C VAL A 166 18.08 1.36 4.56
N TYR A 167 18.29 2.12 5.63
CA TYR A 167 17.30 2.31 6.68
C TYR A 167 16.51 3.57 6.39
N PHE A 168 15.19 3.50 6.52
CA PHE A 168 14.32 4.66 6.27
C PHE A 168 13.33 4.84 7.42
N ALA A 169 12.94 6.09 7.65
CA ALA A 169 11.79 6.46 8.46
C ALA A 169 11.08 7.65 7.83
N ASP A 170 9.80 7.48 7.49
CA ASP A 170 8.97 8.48 6.87
C ASP A 170 7.84 8.88 7.82
N PHE A 171 7.72 10.19 8.04
CA PHE A 171 6.66 10.80 8.84
C PHE A 171 5.67 11.50 7.92
N PHE A 172 4.41 11.08 8.00
CA PHE A 172 3.32 11.57 7.17
C PHE A 172 2.46 12.56 7.95
N GLU A 173 2.16 13.70 7.34
CA GLU A 173 1.11 14.62 7.75
C GLU A 173 -0.03 14.62 6.73
N PHE A 174 -1.24 14.34 7.20
CA PHE A 174 -2.45 14.28 6.39
C PHE A 174 -3.21 15.60 6.44
N GLU A 175 -3.87 15.99 5.36
CA GLU A 175 -4.65 17.24 5.29
C GLU A 175 -5.78 17.30 6.35
N SER A 176 -6.34 16.14 6.72
CA SER A 176 -7.47 16.04 7.65
C SER A 176 -7.48 14.77 8.50
N HIS A 177 -8.42 14.70 9.45
CA HIS A 177 -8.70 13.50 10.25
C HIS A 177 -9.50 12.44 9.47
N SER A 178 -9.91 12.74 8.24
CA SER A 178 -10.66 11.80 7.40
C SER A 178 -9.86 10.52 7.20
N LYS A 179 -10.57 9.40 7.12
CA LYS A 179 -9.98 8.10 6.79
C LYS A 179 -9.27 8.12 5.43
N ASN A 180 -9.81 8.87 4.48
CA ASN A 180 -9.31 8.98 3.11
C ASN A 180 -8.59 10.32 2.88
N ALA A 181 -8.01 10.90 3.94
CA ALA A 181 -7.29 12.17 3.81
C ALA A 181 -6.04 11.97 2.94
N LYS A 182 -5.80 12.88 2.00
CA LYS A 182 -4.56 12.90 1.21
C LYS A 182 -3.38 13.34 2.08
N VAL A 183 -2.18 12.97 1.64
CA VAL A 183 -0.92 13.32 2.28
C VAL A 183 -0.54 14.75 1.89
N LYS A 184 -0.29 15.58 2.90
CA LYS A 184 0.11 16.98 2.72
C LYS A 184 1.62 17.17 2.84
N LYS A 185 2.26 16.47 3.78
CA LYS A 185 3.71 16.55 3.96
C LYS A 185 4.27 15.18 4.31
N ILE A 186 5.44 14.86 3.76
CA ILE A 186 6.27 13.75 4.19
C ILE A 186 7.61 14.32 4.64
N THR A 187 8.07 13.91 5.82
CA THR A 187 9.45 14.12 6.26
C THR A 187 10.16 12.77 6.29
N SER A 188 11.20 12.61 5.48
CA SER A 188 11.94 11.36 5.31
C SER A 188 13.33 11.45 5.93
N TYR A 189 13.69 10.41 6.68
CA TYR A 189 15.04 10.18 7.18
C TYR A 189 15.58 8.92 6.52
N VAL A 190 16.71 9.05 5.82
CA VAL A 190 17.33 7.93 5.11
C VAL A 190 18.77 7.79 5.57
N ILE A 191 19.14 6.58 5.98
CA ILE A 191 20.50 6.24 6.37
C ILE A 191 20.97 5.13 5.45
N MET A 192 21.95 5.44 4.61
CA MET A 192 22.62 4.47 3.76
C MET A 192 23.92 4.07 4.45
N ASN A 193 24.18 2.78 4.59
CA ASN A 193 25.53 2.35 4.91
C ASN A 193 26.37 2.62 3.65
N GLU A 194 27.16 3.70 3.65
CA GLU A 194 28.28 3.78 2.72
C GLU A 194 29.13 2.54 2.98
N GLY A 195 29.20 1.63 1.99
CA GLY A 195 30.14 0.52 2.05
C GLY A 195 31.51 1.08 2.42
N GLU A 196 32.19 0.44 3.38
CA GLU A 196 33.57 0.78 3.71
C GLU A 196 34.37 0.91 2.41
N SER A 197 34.73 2.15 2.08
CA SER A 197 35.52 2.49 0.90
C SER A 197 36.98 2.13 1.10
#